data_AF-W4LQ06-F1
#
_entry.id   AF-W4LQ06-F1
#
_cell.length_a   1.000
_cell.length_b   1.000
_cell.length_c   1.000
_cell.angle_alpha   90.00
_cell.angle_beta   90.00
_cell.angle_gamma   90.00
#
_symmetry.space_group_name_H-M   'P 1'
#
loop_
_entity.id
_entity.type
_entity.pdbx_description
1 polymer ?
#
loop_
_entity_poly.entity_id
_entity_poly.type
_entity_poly.pdbx_seq_one_letter_code
_entity_poly.pdbx_strand_id
1 'polypeptide(L)' 'MDYSVSGVQVHDARLVAAMIMHHVTHILTLNISDFERYASEGIVAVDPATI' A
#
# COMPACT_ATOMS: atom_id res chain seq x y z
N MET A 1 25.43 1.98 -7.50
CA MET A 1 25.38 2.85 -6.31
C MET A 1 23.90 3.03 -6.03
N ASP A 2 23.30 2.04 -5.39
CA ASP A 2 21.86 2.03 -5.09
C ASP A 2 21.62 2.91 -3.87
N TYR A 3 21.08 4.10 -4.08
CA TYR A 3 20.55 4.91 -2.99
C TYR A 3 19.22 4.29 -2.59
N SER A 4 19.25 3.39 -1.61
CA SER A 4 18.04 2.82 -1.00
C SER A 4 17.23 3.97 -0.40
N VAL A 5 16.23 4.46 -1.14
CA VAL A 5 15.36 5.56 -0.70
C VAL A 5 14.50 5.04 0.45
N SER A 6 14.98 5.22 1.68
CA SER A 6 14.26 4.85 2.91
C SER A 6 12.87 5.52 3.03
N GLY A 7 12.62 6.59 2.27
CA GLY A 7 11.35 7.32 2.26
C GLY A 7 10.18 6.61 1.57
N VAL A 8 10.42 5.67 0.65
CA VAL A 8 9.33 4.99 -0.10
C VAL A 8 8.47 4.17 0.85
N GLN A 9 9.11 3.44 1.77
CA GLN A 9 8.40 2.57 2.72
C GLN A 9 7.58 3.34 3.77
N VAL A 10 7.98 4.58 4.08
CA VAL A 10 7.25 5.44 5.04
C VAL A 10 5.97 6.00 4.41
N HIS A 11 5.96 6.24 3.09
CA HIS A 11 4.78 6.75 2.41
C HIS A 11 3.63 5.73 2.46
N ASP A 12 3.91 4.49 2.07
CA ASP A 12 2.90 3.42 2.03
C ASP A 12 2.40 3.07 3.42
N ALA A 13 3.31 2.97 4.41
CA ALA A 13 2.93 2.73 5.81
C ALA A 13 2.00 3.83 6.35
N ARG A 14 2.27 5.10 6.01
CA ARG A 14 1.41 6.22 6.43
C ARG A 14 0.04 6.15 5.77
N LEU A 15 -0.02 5.75 4.50
CA LEU A 15 -1.28 5.57 3.78
C LEU A 15 -2.08 4.41 4.38
N VAL A 16 -1.45 3.27 4.63
CA VAL A 16 -2.07 2.10 5.29
C VAL A 16 -2.59 2.45 6.68
N ALA A 17 -1.83 3.20 7.48
CA ALA A 17 -2.31 3.64 8.79
C ALA A 17 -3.59 4.49 8.68
N ALA A 18 -3.67 5.38 7.69
CA ALA A 18 -4.88 6.16 7.43
C ALA A 18 -6.04 5.25 6.97
N MET A 19 -5.78 4.28 6.11
CA MET A 19 -6.77 3.28 5.66
C MET A 19 -7.33 2.50 6.85
N ILE A 20 -6.48 2.00 7.75
CA ILE A 20 -6.88 1.29 8.96
C ILE A 20 -7.73 2.19 9.87
N MET A 21 -7.29 3.42 10.12
CA MET A 21 -8.00 4.39 10.97
C MET A 21 -9.40 4.74 10.44
N HIS A 22 -9.58 4.73 9.12
CA HIS A 22 -10.83 5.07 8.46
C HIS A 22 -11.62 3.86 7.96
N HIS A 23 -11.21 2.63 8.32
CA HIS A 23 -11.82 1.38 7.87
C HIS A 23 -11.92 1.22 6.34
N VAL A 24 -10.96 1.81 5.61
CA VAL A 24 -10.82 1.61 4.16
C VAL A 24 -10.00 0.35 3.93
N THR A 25 -10.58 -0.65 3.27
CA THR A 25 -9.93 -1.96 3.08
C THR A 25 -9.34 -2.12 1.69
N HIS A 26 -9.78 -1.34 0.69
CA HIS A 26 -9.34 -1.49 -0.69
C HIS A 26 -8.65 -0.23 -1.18
N ILE A 27 -7.52 -0.40 -1.87
CA ILE A 27 -6.82 0.67 -2.56
C ILE A 27 -6.61 0.29 -4.01
N LEU A 28 -7.01 1.20 -4.91
CA LEU A 28 -6.70 1.11 -6.32
C LEU A 28 -5.28 1.66 -6.53
N THR A 29 -4.35 0.84 -7.04
CA THR A 29 -2.95 1.24 -7.19
C THR A 29 -2.25 0.45 -8.29
N LEU A 30 -1.27 1.07 -8.95
CA LEU A 30 -0.37 0.40 -9.89
C LEU A 30 0.79 -0.33 -9.18
N ASN A 31 1.01 -0.03 -7.89
CA ASN A 31 2.10 -0.59 -7.08
C ASN A 31 1.58 -1.72 -6.17
N ILE A 32 0.89 -2.70 -6.73
CA ILE A 32 0.26 -3.81 -5.98
C ILE A 32 1.26 -4.45 -5.02
N SER A 33 2.45 -4.77 -5.51
CA SER A 33 3.49 -5.48 -4.77
C SER A 33 3.97 -4.77 -3.51
N ASP A 34 3.94 -3.44 -3.46
CA ASP A 34 4.33 -2.70 -2.26
C ASP A 34 3.30 -2.83 -1.14
N PHE A 35 2.03 -3.08 -1.50
CA PHE A 35 0.92 -3.21 -0.57
C PHE A 35 0.60 -4.65 -0.15
N GLU A 36 1.11 -5.66 -0.86
CA GLU A 36 0.93 -7.09 -0.51
C GLU A 36 1.36 -7.40 0.93
N ARG A 37 2.39 -6.72 1.44
CA ARG A 37 2.88 -6.90 2.82
C ARG A 37 1.85 -6.53 3.89
N TYR A 38 0.85 -5.72 3.55
CA TYR A 38 -0.21 -5.25 4.44
C TYR A 38 -1.50 -6.07 4.31
N ALA A 39 -1.50 -7.15 3.53
CA ALA A 39 -2.66 -8.05 3.40
C ALA A 39 -3.11 -8.64 4.75
N SER A 40 -2.15 -8.91 5.65
CA SER A 40 -2.43 -9.36 7.04
C SER A 40 -3.13 -8.30 7.89
N GLU A 41 -3.07 -7.03 7.50
CA GLU A 41 -3.72 -5.89 8.16
C GLU A 41 -5.12 -5.60 7.56
N GLY A 42 -5.58 -6.42 6.61
CA GLY A 42 -6.89 -6.27 5.96
C GLY A 42 -6.89 -5.31 4.78
N ILE A 43 -5.71 -4.96 4.25
CA ILE A 43 -5.56 -4.10 3.09
C ILE A 43 -5.52 -4.94 1.81
N VAL A 44 -6.34 -4.57 0.83
CA VAL A 44 -6.45 -5.21 -0.47
C VAL A 44 -6.06 -4.20 -1.54
N ALA A 45 -4.94 -4.47 -2.20
CA ALA A 45 -4.51 -3.69 -3.36
C ALA A 45 -5.17 -4.25 -4.63
N VAL A 46 -5.74 -3.37 -5.45
CA VAL A 46 -6.42 -3.74 -6.71
C VAL A 46 -5.77 -2.99 -7.87
N ASP A 47 -5.51 -3.71 -8.96
CA ASP A 47 -4.91 -3.15 -10.16
C ASP A 47 -6.01 -2.47 -11.01
N PRO A 48 -5.88 -1.16 -11.34
CA PRO A 48 -6.81 -0.48 -12.23
C PRO A 48 -7.12 -1.19 -13.55
N ALA A 49 -6.18 -1.97 -14.09
CA ALA A 49 -6.36 -2.70 -15.34
C ALA A 49 -7.26 -3.94 -15.21
N THR A 50 -7.59 -4.36 -13.99
CA THR A 50 -8.35 -5.59 -13.70
C THR A 50 -9.81 -5.34 -13.27
N ILE A 51 -10.27 -4.08 -13.33
CA ILE A 51 -11.64 -3.67 -12.96
C ILE A 51 -12.43 -3.19 -14.18
#